data_AF-A0A1I7Z1C8-F1
#
_entry.id   AF-A0A1I7Z1C8-F1
#
_cell.length_a   1.000
_cell.length_b   1.000
_cell.length_c   1.000
_cell.angle_alpha   90.00
_cell.angle_beta   90.00
_cell.angle_gamma   90.00
#
_symmetry.space_group_name_H-M   'P 1'
#
loop_
_entity.id
_entity.type
_entity.pdbx_description
1 polymer ?
#
loop_
_entity_poly.entity_id
_entity_poly.type
_entity_poly.pdbx_seq_one_letter_code
_entity_poly.pdbx_strand_id
1 'polypeptide(L)'
;MDRVPYLFVNAVLHCMNSESLSAPRLLAHPLWSSVAEEHYQKRKDYAFRLCCYLTGEFQLFVDRIGEYTYFAAEEWLKSDRTHLRVRKLIFSSERSKYVPYKTIDEAVQCALRMESYLNNLDDINIFFFVLTNKKGRFDFLWKRPCRNLTLADVEINVLRWHIENNDRLKSIDTHLLSYDEVRDLIHLCAKKQLTWEMRFGLTPNTLNSVKTWQGDAQWDEIYPTLTNDNTYVVPAQPERGRAFYEDEHMRKEFLWESDGGSSLTITWK
;
A
#
# COMPACT_ATOMS: atom_id res chain seq x y z
N MET A 1 -27.28 -6.68 31.66
CA MET A 1 -27.01 -7.11 30.25
C MET A 1 -25.88 -8.15 30.26
N ASP A 2 -26.03 -9.26 30.99
CA ASP A 2 -24.87 -9.72 31.79
C ASP A 2 -24.16 -11.00 31.35
N ARG A 3 -24.31 -11.48 30.12
CA ARG A 3 -23.48 -12.61 29.63
C ARG A 3 -23.18 -12.49 28.14
N VAL A 4 -22.31 -11.55 27.77
CA VAL A 4 -21.64 -11.63 26.47
C VAL A 4 -20.58 -12.72 26.56
N PRO A 5 -20.60 -13.76 25.69
CA PRO A 5 -19.60 -14.82 25.74
C PRO A 5 -18.18 -14.28 25.52
N TYR A 6 -17.20 -14.80 26.27
CA TYR A 6 -15.79 -14.47 26.09
C TYR A 6 -15.36 -14.60 24.62
N LEU A 7 -15.79 -15.67 23.95
CA LEU A 7 -15.45 -15.93 22.54
C LEU A 7 -15.94 -14.82 21.61
N PHE A 8 -17.11 -14.23 21.89
CA PHE A 8 -17.62 -13.10 21.12
C PHE A 8 -16.74 -11.86 21.34
N VAL A 9 -16.46 -11.51 22.60
CA VAL A 9 -15.60 -10.36 22.95
C VAL A 9 -14.21 -10.51 22.33
N ASN A 10 -13.61 -11.68 22.46
CA ASN A 10 -12.31 -12.02 21.88
C ASN A 10 -12.32 -11.91 20.34
N ALA A 11 -13.35 -12.44 19.67
CA ALA A 11 -13.46 -12.34 18.22
C ALA A 11 -13.63 -10.90 17.74
N VAL A 12 -14.51 -10.11 18.38
CA VAL A 12 -14.71 -8.69 18.05
C VAL A 12 -13.40 -7.94 18.20
N LEU A 13 -12.74 -8.09 19.35
CA LEU A 13 -11.49 -7.40 19.60
C LEU A 13 -10.45 -7.84 18.58
N HIS A 14 -10.30 -9.13 18.27
CA HIS A 14 -9.32 -9.64 17.30
C HIS A 14 -9.42 -8.93 15.93
N CYS A 15 -10.63 -8.56 15.52
CA CYS A 15 -10.89 -7.82 14.28
C CYS A 15 -10.56 -6.32 14.33
N MET A 16 -10.53 -5.69 15.51
CA MET A 16 -10.26 -4.26 15.66
C MET A 16 -8.79 -3.93 15.33
N ASN A 17 -8.53 -2.76 14.75
CA ASN A 17 -7.16 -2.26 14.61
C ASN A 17 -6.55 -1.97 16.00
N SER A 18 -5.21 -1.95 16.09
CA SER A 18 -4.51 -1.76 17.37
C SER A 18 -4.86 -0.45 18.04
N GLU A 19 -5.06 0.61 17.25
CA GLU A 19 -5.44 1.95 17.72
C GLU A 19 -6.80 1.97 18.41
N SER A 20 -7.80 1.23 17.87
CA SER A 20 -9.14 1.19 18.45
C SER A 20 -9.24 0.30 19.68
N LEU A 21 -8.24 -0.51 20.01
CA LEU A 21 -8.25 -1.32 21.24
C LEU A 21 -8.20 -0.46 22.51
N SER A 22 -7.75 0.80 22.39
CA SER A 22 -7.79 1.77 23.49
C SER A 22 -9.22 2.03 23.99
N ALA A 23 -10.22 2.04 23.11
CA ALA A 23 -11.60 2.36 23.49
C ALA A 23 -12.26 1.25 24.32
N PRO A 24 -12.21 -0.05 23.93
CA PRO A 24 -12.74 -1.14 24.76
C PRO A 24 -12.07 -1.28 26.12
N ARG A 25 -10.80 -0.87 26.27
CA ARG A 25 -10.09 -0.85 27.56
C ARG A 25 -10.74 0.08 28.58
N LEU A 26 -11.41 1.13 28.10
CA LEU A 26 -12.09 2.13 28.93
C LEU A 26 -13.55 1.76 29.25
N LEU A 27 -14.05 0.64 28.72
CA LEU A 27 -15.39 0.18 29.04
C LEU A 27 -15.45 -0.30 30.50
N ALA A 28 -16.50 0.08 31.21
CA ALA A 28 -16.73 -0.32 32.59
C ALA A 28 -16.94 -1.85 32.77
N HIS A 29 -17.20 -2.57 31.68
CA HIS A 29 -17.44 -4.02 31.73
C HIS A 29 -16.10 -4.80 31.80
N PRO A 30 -15.81 -5.53 32.90
CA PRO A 30 -14.50 -6.12 33.16
C PRO A 30 -14.00 -7.08 32.07
N LEU A 31 -14.91 -7.84 31.45
CA LEU A 31 -14.57 -8.76 30.36
C LEU A 31 -14.02 -8.02 29.12
N TRP A 32 -14.64 -6.90 28.73
CA TRP A 32 -14.20 -6.14 27.55
C TRP A 32 -12.85 -5.48 27.80
N SER A 33 -12.69 -4.86 28.97
CA SER A 33 -11.45 -4.18 29.31
C SER A 33 -10.28 -5.15 29.49
N SER A 34 -10.49 -6.28 30.17
CA SER A 34 -9.46 -7.31 30.37
C SER A 34 -9.01 -7.95 29.05
N VAL A 35 -9.94 -8.35 28.18
CA VAL A 35 -9.59 -9.00 26.91
C VAL A 35 -8.97 -7.98 25.94
N ALA A 36 -9.39 -6.72 25.99
CA ALA A 36 -8.79 -5.65 25.20
C ALA A 36 -7.37 -5.32 25.65
N GLU A 37 -7.10 -5.32 26.96
CA GLU A 37 -5.75 -5.17 27.52
C GLU A 37 -4.85 -6.32 27.08
N GLU A 38 -5.31 -7.56 27.20
CA GLU A 38 -4.55 -8.73 26.75
C GLU A 38 -4.18 -8.63 25.27
N HIS A 39 -5.15 -8.30 24.44
CA HIS A 39 -4.91 -8.09 23.02
C HIS A 39 -3.96 -6.92 22.75
N TYR A 40 -4.09 -5.82 23.49
CA TYR A 40 -3.20 -4.67 23.34
C TYR A 40 -1.74 -5.04 23.65
N GLN A 41 -1.52 -5.82 24.71
CA GLN A 41 -0.18 -6.22 25.15
C GLN A 41 0.45 -7.29 24.26
N LYS A 42 -0.34 -8.26 23.78
CA LYS A 42 0.17 -9.46 23.09
C LYS A 42 0.17 -9.35 21.56
N ARG A 43 -0.56 -8.40 20.98
CA ARG A 43 -0.67 -8.29 19.52
C ARG A 43 0.64 -7.94 18.86
N LYS A 44 0.87 -8.60 17.73
CA LYS A 44 1.99 -8.34 16.85
C LYS A 44 1.49 -8.29 15.42
N ASP A 45 1.79 -7.18 14.76
CA ASP A 45 1.45 -6.96 13.36
C ASP A 45 2.67 -7.26 12.49
N TYR A 46 2.42 -7.99 11.41
CA TYR A 46 3.43 -8.49 10.51
C TYR A 46 3.17 -8.05 9.06
N ALA A 47 4.23 -8.01 8.27
CA ALA A 47 4.18 -7.95 6.83
C ALA A 47 4.48 -9.34 6.26
N PHE A 48 3.67 -9.78 5.30
CA PHE A 48 3.99 -10.95 4.49
C PHE A 48 4.65 -10.48 3.20
N ARG A 49 5.82 -11.04 2.89
CA ARG A 49 6.59 -10.69 1.70
C ARG A 49 6.67 -11.85 0.73
N LEU A 50 6.35 -11.57 -0.53
CA LEU A 50 6.64 -12.41 -1.66
C LEU A 50 7.72 -11.73 -2.50
N CYS A 51 8.93 -12.27 -2.45
CA CYS A 51 10.04 -11.78 -3.23
C CYS A 51 10.24 -12.65 -4.47
N CYS A 52 10.54 -12.03 -5.61
CA CYS A 52 10.89 -12.73 -6.85
C CYS A 52 12.17 -12.14 -7.42
N TYR A 53 13.20 -12.97 -7.53
CA TYR A 53 14.46 -12.58 -8.15
C TYR A 53 14.69 -13.42 -9.42
N LEU A 54 14.72 -12.78 -10.59
CA LEU A 54 14.81 -13.45 -11.91
C LEU A 54 13.65 -14.43 -12.19
N THR A 55 13.63 -15.00 -13.40
CA THR A 55 12.58 -15.92 -13.84
C THR A 55 12.68 -17.27 -13.12
N GLY A 56 12.01 -17.41 -11.97
CA GLY A 56 11.66 -18.73 -11.40
C GLY A 56 11.94 -18.93 -9.92
N GLU A 57 12.73 -18.04 -9.29
CA GLU A 57 13.10 -18.16 -7.88
C GLU A 57 12.30 -17.20 -7.00
N PHE A 58 11.76 -17.71 -5.90
CA PHE A 58 10.93 -16.95 -4.97
C PHE A 58 11.41 -17.09 -3.54
N GLN A 59 11.21 -16.06 -2.73
CA GLN A 59 11.35 -16.14 -1.28
C GLN A 59 10.04 -15.68 -0.64
N LEU A 60 9.62 -16.39 0.40
CA LEU A 60 8.42 -16.05 1.16
C LEU A 60 8.76 -16.00 2.63
N PHE A 61 8.53 -14.86 3.25
CA PHE A 61 8.83 -14.65 4.65
C PHE A 61 7.89 -13.64 5.27
N VAL A 62 7.92 -13.61 6.60
CA VAL A 62 7.10 -12.73 7.41
C VAL A 62 8.04 -11.91 8.29
N ASP A 63 7.92 -10.59 8.26
CA ASP A 63 8.64 -9.68 9.15
C ASP A 63 7.70 -8.94 10.08
N ARG A 64 8.16 -8.67 11.30
CA ARG A 64 7.38 -7.88 12.26
C ARG A 64 7.49 -6.41 11.88
N ILE A 65 6.36 -5.72 11.76
CA ILE A 65 6.33 -4.32 11.32
C ILE A 65 7.08 -3.45 12.33
N GLY A 66 8.06 -2.69 11.87
CA GLY A 66 8.90 -1.82 12.69
C GLY A 66 10.10 -2.52 13.34
N GLU A 67 10.33 -3.80 13.06
CA GLU A 67 11.44 -4.58 13.62
C GLU A 67 12.24 -5.30 12.52
N TYR A 68 13.54 -5.51 12.76
CA TYR A 68 14.44 -6.21 11.82
C TYR A 68 14.41 -7.74 11.98
N THR A 69 13.28 -8.31 12.37
CA THR A 69 13.14 -9.76 12.62
C THR A 69 12.34 -10.40 11.49
N TYR A 70 12.91 -11.45 10.88
CA TYR A 70 12.35 -12.17 9.75
C TYR A 70 12.16 -13.65 10.11
N PHE A 71 11.05 -14.22 9.65
CA PHE A 71 10.74 -15.64 9.80
C PHE A 71 10.43 -16.22 8.43
N ALA A 72 10.91 -17.43 8.13
CA ALA A 72 10.37 -18.14 6.98
C ALA A 72 8.84 -18.30 7.18
N ALA A 73 8.06 -18.17 6.10
CA ALA A 73 6.60 -18.21 6.23
C ALA A 73 6.11 -19.51 6.89
N GLU A 74 6.76 -20.64 6.63
CA GLU A 74 6.46 -21.92 7.26
C GLU A 74 6.78 -21.97 8.76
N GLU A 75 7.83 -21.27 9.21
CA GLU A 75 8.17 -21.16 10.63
C GLU A 75 7.15 -20.30 11.35
N TRP A 76 6.77 -19.17 10.75
CA TRP A 76 5.71 -18.32 11.29
C TRP A 76 4.39 -19.09 11.41
N LEU A 77 4.04 -19.91 10.42
CA LEU A 77 2.86 -20.76 10.45
C LEU A 77 2.86 -21.84 11.55
N LYS A 78 4.02 -22.17 12.14
CA LYS A 78 4.12 -23.11 13.28
C LYS A 78 3.98 -22.43 14.64
N SER A 79 4.04 -21.09 14.69
CA SER A 79 3.95 -20.34 15.95
C SER A 79 2.52 -20.28 16.50
N ASP A 80 2.39 -19.90 17.77
CA ASP A 80 1.09 -19.54 18.34
C ASP A 80 0.59 -18.23 17.69
N ARG A 81 -0.44 -18.38 16.86
CA ARG A 81 -0.99 -17.31 16.01
C ARG A 81 -2.17 -16.57 16.67
N THR A 82 -2.51 -16.89 17.91
CA THR A 82 -3.71 -16.35 18.59
C THR A 82 -3.78 -14.81 18.59
N HIS A 83 -2.63 -14.14 18.58
CA HIS A 83 -2.53 -12.68 18.56
C HIS A 83 -1.67 -12.12 17.42
N LEU A 84 -1.31 -12.96 16.45
CA LEU A 84 -0.48 -12.55 15.31
C LEU A 84 -1.38 -12.19 14.14
N ARG A 85 -1.08 -11.09 13.45
CA ARG A 85 -1.86 -10.63 12.30
C ARG A 85 -0.95 -10.18 11.19
N VAL A 86 -1.34 -10.44 9.95
CA VAL A 86 -0.70 -9.85 8.78
C VAL A 86 -1.48 -8.60 8.39
N ARG A 87 -0.83 -7.44 8.43
CA ARG A 87 -1.43 -6.14 8.09
C ARG A 87 -0.90 -5.58 6.77
N LYS A 88 0.23 -6.08 6.31
CA LYS A 88 0.87 -5.64 5.07
C LYS A 88 1.19 -6.82 4.18
N LEU A 89 0.96 -6.64 2.89
CA LEU A 89 1.40 -7.57 1.85
C LEU A 89 2.39 -6.83 0.96
N ILE A 90 3.57 -7.40 0.77
CA ILE A 90 4.65 -6.77 0.01
C ILE A 90 5.12 -7.71 -1.08
N PHE A 91 5.12 -7.22 -2.31
CA PHE A 91 5.75 -7.86 -3.46
C PHE A 91 7.01 -7.07 -3.79
N SER A 92 8.16 -7.74 -3.84
CA SER A 92 9.42 -7.06 -4.17
C SER A 92 10.39 -7.92 -4.97
N SER A 93 11.36 -7.29 -5.63
CA SER A 93 12.53 -7.97 -6.19
C SER A 93 13.70 -8.08 -5.20
N GLU A 94 13.53 -7.53 -3.99
CA GLU A 94 14.54 -7.55 -2.94
C GLU A 94 14.76 -8.96 -2.40
N ARG A 95 16.03 -9.34 -2.25
CA ARG A 95 16.41 -10.64 -1.71
C ARG A 95 16.63 -10.56 -0.21
N SER A 96 16.16 -11.57 0.51
CA SER A 96 16.63 -11.85 1.87
C SER A 96 17.80 -12.83 1.81
N LYS A 97 18.89 -12.52 2.51
CA LYS A 97 20.05 -13.43 2.62
C LYS A 97 19.76 -14.69 3.44
N TYR A 98 18.71 -14.65 4.28
CA TYR A 98 18.46 -15.65 5.31
C TYR A 98 17.29 -16.59 4.98
N VAL A 99 16.59 -16.36 3.87
CA VAL A 99 15.41 -17.14 3.48
C VAL A 99 15.76 -17.98 2.25
N PRO A 100 15.52 -19.30 2.26
CA PRO A 100 15.82 -20.13 1.09
C PRO A 100 14.91 -19.80 -0.09
N TYR A 101 15.43 -19.99 -1.31
CA TYR A 101 14.63 -19.88 -2.52
C TYR A 101 13.67 -21.07 -2.64
N LYS A 102 12.56 -20.82 -3.32
CA LYS A 102 11.51 -21.76 -3.65
C LYS A 102 11.22 -21.69 -5.14
N THR A 103 10.84 -22.83 -5.69
CA THR A 103 10.23 -22.91 -7.02
C THR A 103 8.88 -22.19 -7.03
N ILE A 104 8.33 -21.94 -8.21
CA ILE A 104 7.02 -21.30 -8.35
C ILE A 104 5.90 -22.08 -7.67
N ASP A 105 5.90 -23.41 -7.77
CA ASP A 105 4.82 -24.23 -7.21
C ASP A 105 4.91 -24.29 -5.69
N GLU A 106 6.12 -24.42 -5.13
CA GLU A 106 6.35 -24.31 -3.68
C GLU A 106 5.95 -22.94 -3.14
N ALA A 107 6.27 -21.87 -3.88
CA ALA A 107 5.90 -20.51 -3.53
C ALA A 107 4.38 -20.32 -3.50
N VAL A 108 3.67 -20.81 -4.52
CA VAL A 108 2.21 -20.77 -4.58
C VAL A 108 1.60 -21.57 -3.42
N GLN A 109 2.06 -22.78 -3.15
CA GLN A 109 1.55 -23.60 -2.04
C GLN A 109 1.80 -22.92 -0.68
N CYS A 110 2.97 -22.31 -0.49
CA CYS A 110 3.27 -21.55 0.72
C CYS A 110 2.35 -20.33 0.87
N ALA A 111 2.15 -19.56 -0.22
CA ALA A 111 1.28 -18.40 -0.25
C ALA A 111 -0.20 -18.75 0.01
N LEU A 112 -0.70 -19.87 -0.54
CA LEU A 112 -2.07 -20.35 -0.29
C LEU A 112 -2.30 -20.63 1.20
N ARG A 113 -1.30 -21.17 1.91
CA ARG A 113 -1.38 -21.39 3.37
C ARG A 113 -1.45 -20.08 4.16
N MET A 114 -0.99 -18.98 3.59
CA MET A 114 -1.06 -17.65 4.20
C MET A 114 -2.41 -16.95 3.96
N GLU A 115 -3.22 -17.42 3.01
CA GLU A 115 -4.44 -16.76 2.53
C GLU A 115 -5.40 -16.34 3.66
N SER A 116 -5.68 -17.25 4.58
CA SER A 116 -6.60 -17.02 5.71
C SER A 116 -6.15 -15.89 6.67
N TYR A 117 -4.89 -15.48 6.61
CA TYR A 117 -4.32 -14.41 7.44
C TYR A 117 -4.32 -13.04 6.74
N LEU A 118 -4.70 -12.97 5.47
CA LEU A 118 -4.65 -11.77 4.62
C LEU A 118 -6.01 -11.07 4.47
N ASN A 119 -6.95 -11.30 5.40
CA ASN A 119 -8.34 -10.84 5.26
C ASN A 119 -8.58 -9.39 5.68
N ASN A 120 -7.62 -8.73 6.35
CA ASN A 120 -7.79 -7.38 6.88
C ASN A 120 -6.49 -6.58 6.70
N LEU A 121 -6.02 -6.48 5.46
CA LEU A 121 -4.82 -5.73 5.13
C LEU A 121 -5.06 -4.22 5.31
N ASP A 122 -4.06 -3.53 5.83
CA ASP A 122 -3.95 -2.08 5.77
C ASP A 122 -3.24 -1.68 4.48
N ASP A 123 -2.10 -2.30 4.18
CA ASP A 123 -1.28 -1.94 3.03
C ASP A 123 -1.07 -3.13 2.07
N ILE A 124 -1.12 -2.85 0.77
CA ILE A 124 -0.56 -3.72 -0.28
C ILE A 124 0.47 -2.90 -1.03
N ASN A 125 1.72 -3.37 -1.05
CA ASN A 125 2.82 -2.69 -1.70
C ASN A 125 3.43 -3.59 -2.77
N ILE A 126 3.55 -3.10 -4.00
CA ILE A 126 4.13 -3.80 -5.14
C ILE A 126 5.29 -2.97 -5.67
N PHE A 127 6.51 -3.46 -5.46
CA PHE A 127 7.75 -2.79 -5.84
C PHE A 127 8.54 -3.65 -6.81
N PHE A 128 8.81 -3.17 -8.03
CA PHE A 128 9.71 -3.85 -8.98
C PHE A 128 9.40 -5.34 -9.19
N PHE A 129 8.13 -5.72 -9.07
CA PHE A 129 7.68 -7.10 -9.12
C PHE A 129 6.92 -7.32 -10.42
N VAL A 130 7.58 -7.96 -11.39
CA VAL A 130 6.99 -8.20 -12.71
C VAL A 130 5.96 -9.33 -12.63
N LEU A 131 4.67 -9.01 -12.52
CA LEU A 131 3.58 -10.02 -12.54
C LEU A 131 3.37 -10.61 -13.95
N THR A 132 3.88 -9.97 -15.00
CA THR A 132 3.55 -10.27 -16.41
C THR A 132 4.03 -11.63 -16.91
N ASN A 133 5.11 -12.20 -16.37
CA ASN A 133 5.61 -13.53 -16.76
C ASN A 133 4.95 -14.69 -15.97
N LYS A 134 4.05 -14.37 -15.03
CA LYS A 134 3.47 -15.33 -14.07
C LYS A 134 1.95 -15.11 -13.90
N LYS A 135 1.30 -14.59 -14.95
CA LYS A 135 -0.12 -14.16 -14.97
C LYS A 135 -1.01 -15.13 -14.20
N GLY A 136 -1.75 -14.61 -13.21
CA GLY A 136 -2.79 -15.35 -12.51
C GLY A 136 -2.34 -16.10 -11.26
N ARG A 137 -1.08 -16.55 -11.17
CA ARG A 137 -0.68 -17.49 -10.11
C ARG A 137 -0.70 -16.92 -8.70
N PHE A 138 -0.51 -15.61 -8.56
CA PHE A 138 -0.55 -14.90 -7.27
C PHE A 138 -1.70 -13.88 -7.21
N ASP A 139 -2.66 -13.95 -8.12
CA ASP A 139 -3.83 -13.04 -8.14
C ASP A 139 -4.59 -13.08 -6.82
N PHE A 140 -4.72 -14.25 -6.20
CA PHE A 140 -5.40 -14.41 -4.93
C PHE A 140 -4.74 -13.65 -3.76
N LEU A 141 -3.47 -13.27 -3.89
CA LEU A 141 -2.75 -12.47 -2.90
C LEU A 141 -3.06 -10.99 -3.05
N TRP A 142 -2.90 -10.42 -4.26
CA TRP A 142 -3.08 -8.98 -4.47
C TRP A 142 -4.54 -8.59 -4.71
N LYS A 143 -5.41 -9.49 -5.18
CA LYS A 143 -6.87 -9.27 -5.25
C LYS A 143 -7.52 -9.36 -3.86
N ARG A 144 -7.08 -8.51 -2.94
CA ARG A 144 -7.56 -8.43 -1.56
C ARG A 144 -7.92 -6.99 -1.21
N PRO A 145 -8.97 -6.75 -0.40
CA PRO A 145 -9.26 -5.43 0.11
C PRO A 145 -8.16 -4.92 1.06
N CYS A 146 -7.55 -3.79 0.73
CA CYS A 146 -6.62 -3.03 1.58
C CYS A 146 -7.11 -1.57 1.78
N ARG A 147 -6.46 -0.82 2.66
CA ARG A 147 -6.73 0.63 2.83
C ARG A 147 -5.84 1.46 1.93
N ASN A 148 -4.57 1.08 1.82
CA ASN A 148 -3.57 1.79 1.05
C ASN A 148 -2.96 0.84 0.03
N LEU A 149 -2.76 1.33 -1.19
CA LEU A 149 -2.12 0.61 -2.28
C LEU A 149 -0.90 1.38 -2.75
N THR A 150 0.28 0.76 -2.76
CA THR A 150 1.50 1.35 -3.31
C THR A 150 1.99 0.53 -4.51
N LEU A 151 2.17 1.17 -5.68
CA LEU A 151 2.64 0.56 -6.91
C LEU A 151 3.84 1.35 -7.46
N ALA A 152 5.06 0.82 -7.30
CA ALA A 152 6.26 1.43 -7.89
C ALA A 152 6.55 0.95 -9.32
N ASP A 153 5.69 0.11 -9.90
CA ASP A 153 5.65 -0.08 -11.35
C ASP A 153 4.20 0.02 -11.79
N VAL A 154 3.98 0.57 -12.98
CA VAL A 154 2.65 0.83 -13.51
C VAL A 154 2.00 -0.47 -13.98
N GLU A 155 1.43 -1.20 -13.03
CA GLU A 155 0.53 -2.32 -13.30
C GLU A 155 -0.92 -1.84 -13.33
N ILE A 156 -1.33 -1.23 -14.46
CA ILE A 156 -2.68 -0.66 -14.64
C ILE A 156 -3.78 -1.66 -14.26
N ASN A 157 -3.59 -2.95 -14.53
CA ASN A 157 -4.57 -3.99 -14.19
C ASN A 157 -4.78 -4.15 -12.67
N VAL A 158 -3.70 -4.05 -11.89
CA VAL A 158 -3.78 -4.14 -10.42
C VAL A 158 -4.47 -2.89 -9.88
N LEU A 159 -4.01 -1.72 -10.34
CA LEU A 159 -4.60 -0.42 -10.01
C LEU A 159 -6.11 -0.39 -10.28
N ARG A 160 -6.50 -0.75 -11.51
CA ARG A 160 -7.90 -0.84 -11.95
C ARG A 160 -8.71 -1.76 -11.06
N TRP A 161 -8.22 -2.98 -10.80
CA TRP A 161 -8.94 -3.93 -9.96
C TRP A 161 -9.21 -3.36 -8.57
N HIS A 162 -8.23 -2.71 -7.94
CA HIS A 162 -8.43 -2.12 -6.61
C HIS A 162 -9.41 -0.95 -6.64
N ILE A 163 -9.31 -0.04 -7.62
CA ILE A 163 -10.27 1.07 -7.72
C ILE A 163 -11.71 0.56 -7.91
N GLU A 164 -11.90 -0.47 -8.75
CA GLU A 164 -13.21 -1.04 -9.03
C GLU A 164 -13.76 -1.88 -7.85
N ASN A 165 -12.94 -2.75 -7.26
CA ASN A 165 -13.40 -3.86 -6.41
C ASN A 165 -13.02 -3.72 -4.92
N ASN A 166 -12.20 -2.75 -4.52
CA ASN A 166 -11.79 -2.56 -3.14
C ASN A 166 -12.55 -1.39 -2.50
N ASP A 167 -13.57 -1.69 -1.69
CA ASP A 167 -14.36 -0.68 -0.98
C ASP A 167 -13.68 -0.13 0.28
N ARG A 168 -12.57 -0.75 0.71
CA ARG A 168 -11.78 -0.26 1.85
C ARG A 168 -10.67 0.70 1.41
N LEU A 169 -10.43 0.83 0.11
CA LEU A 169 -9.36 1.66 -0.44
C LEU A 169 -9.61 3.12 -0.07
N LYS A 170 -8.58 3.76 0.46
CA LYS A 170 -8.57 5.17 0.84
C LYS A 170 -7.47 5.93 0.12
N SER A 171 -6.30 5.33 0.00
CA SER A 171 -5.17 5.96 -0.67
C SER A 171 -4.46 5.05 -1.66
N ILE A 172 -3.89 5.68 -2.68
CA ILE A 172 -3.09 5.08 -3.73
C ILE A 172 -1.79 5.88 -3.83
N ASP A 173 -0.65 5.20 -3.90
CA ASP A 173 0.67 5.75 -4.16
C ASP A 173 1.24 5.07 -5.40
N THR A 174 1.52 5.82 -6.47
CA THR A 174 2.08 5.27 -7.71
C THR A 174 3.23 6.12 -8.25
N HIS A 175 3.89 5.65 -9.30
CA HIS A 175 4.58 6.57 -10.21
C HIS A 175 3.60 7.49 -10.96
N LEU A 176 4.14 8.56 -11.54
CA LEU A 176 3.36 9.48 -12.36
C LEU A 176 2.73 8.76 -13.55
N LEU A 177 1.41 8.88 -13.64
CA LEU A 177 0.62 8.50 -14.80
C LEU A 177 0.16 9.77 -15.48
N SER A 178 -0.03 9.74 -16.79
CA SER A 178 -0.76 10.79 -17.49
C SER A 178 -2.27 10.66 -17.22
N TYR A 179 -3.00 11.77 -17.32
CA TYR A 179 -4.45 11.78 -17.15
C TYR A 179 -5.14 10.82 -18.13
N ASP A 180 -4.68 10.77 -19.38
CA ASP A 180 -5.28 9.92 -20.42
C ASP A 180 -5.13 8.42 -20.14
N GLU A 181 -4.04 7.99 -19.48
CA GLU A 181 -3.82 6.58 -19.12
C GLU A 181 -4.84 6.06 -18.10
N VAL A 182 -5.41 6.94 -17.28
CA VAL A 182 -6.29 6.57 -16.17
C VAL A 182 -7.63 7.30 -16.21
N ARG A 183 -7.94 7.97 -17.32
CA ARG A 183 -9.14 8.80 -17.49
C ARG A 183 -10.42 8.06 -17.16
N ASP A 184 -10.50 6.80 -17.54
CA ASP A 184 -11.68 5.96 -17.28
C ASP A 184 -11.81 5.53 -15.82
N LEU A 185 -10.77 5.65 -15.00
CA LEU A 185 -10.78 5.34 -13.57
C LEU A 185 -11.14 6.56 -12.70
N ILE A 186 -10.96 7.79 -13.21
CA ILE A 186 -11.12 9.03 -12.43
C ILE A 186 -12.51 9.15 -11.78
N HIS A 187 -13.57 8.80 -12.50
CA HIS A 187 -14.93 8.87 -11.96
C HIS A 187 -15.14 7.93 -10.77
N LEU A 188 -14.45 6.79 -10.73
CA LEU A 188 -14.47 5.87 -9.60
C LEU A 188 -13.65 6.41 -8.43
N CYS A 189 -12.50 7.02 -8.69
CA CYS A 189 -11.71 7.70 -7.65
C CYS A 189 -12.52 8.81 -6.97
N ALA A 190 -13.27 9.60 -7.75
CA ALA A 190 -14.19 10.61 -7.25
C ALA A 190 -15.31 10.00 -6.40
N LYS A 191 -16.02 8.98 -6.93
CA LYS A 191 -17.09 8.28 -6.22
C LYS A 191 -16.63 7.70 -4.88
N LYS A 192 -15.39 7.22 -4.80
CA LYS A 192 -14.81 6.61 -3.60
C LYS A 192 -14.05 7.62 -2.71
N GLN A 193 -14.01 8.90 -3.07
CA GLN A 193 -13.28 9.96 -2.34
C GLN A 193 -11.84 9.56 -2.02
N LEU A 194 -11.14 9.04 -3.02
CA LEU A 194 -9.77 8.55 -2.82
C LEU A 194 -8.77 9.70 -2.64
N THR A 195 -7.61 9.37 -2.08
CA THR A 195 -6.40 10.20 -2.20
C THR A 195 -5.39 9.45 -3.07
N TRP A 196 -4.89 10.09 -4.12
CA TRP A 196 -3.91 9.49 -5.02
C TRP A 196 -2.66 10.37 -5.08
N GLU A 197 -1.57 9.85 -4.53
CA GLU A 197 -0.24 10.44 -4.62
C GLU A 197 0.55 9.77 -5.75
N MET A 198 1.15 10.58 -6.62
CA MET A 198 2.00 10.14 -7.71
C MET A 198 3.41 10.70 -7.51
N ARG A 199 4.43 9.85 -7.33
CA ARG A 199 5.82 10.25 -7.10
C ARG A 199 6.71 10.01 -8.32
N PHE A 200 7.55 11.00 -8.64
CA PHE A 200 8.38 10.98 -9.84
C PHE A 200 9.61 11.88 -9.72
N GLY A 201 10.63 11.59 -10.54
CA GLY A 201 11.71 12.54 -10.79
C GLY A 201 11.25 13.64 -11.73
N LEU A 202 11.56 14.90 -11.41
CA LEU A 202 11.17 16.03 -12.25
C LEU A 202 12.08 16.13 -13.48
N THR A 203 11.49 15.96 -14.66
CA THR A 203 12.13 16.09 -15.98
C THR A 203 11.13 16.76 -16.91
N PRO A 204 11.53 17.29 -18.08
CA PRO A 204 10.60 17.83 -19.06
C PRO A 204 9.47 16.85 -19.43
N ASN A 205 9.79 15.55 -19.53
CA ASN A 205 8.82 14.51 -19.86
C ASN A 205 7.80 14.27 -18.73
N THR A 206 8.25 14.18 -17.48
CA THR A 206 7.32 14.01 -16.35
C THR A 206 6.51 15.28 -16.12
N LEU A 207 7.08 16.48 -16.32
CA LEU A 207 6.34 17.73 -16.28
C LEU A 207 5.22 17.78 -17.34
N ASN A 208 5.48 17.32 -18.57
CA ASN A 208 4.44 17.21 -19.59
C ASN A 208 3.31 16.26 -19.14
N SER A 209 3.64 15.18 -18.45
CA SER A 209 2.63 14.27 -17.87
C SER A 209 1.84 14.95 -16.75
N VAL A 210 2.47 15.74 -15.87
CA VAL A 210 1.77 16.56 -14.86
C VAL A 210 0.81 17.54 -15.52
N LYS A 211 1.21 18.18 -16.63
CA LYS A 211 0.35 19.12 -17.38
C LYS A 211 -0.93 18.47 -17.89
N THR A 212 -0.93 17.17 -18.20
CA THR A 212 -2.18 16.48 -18.58
C THR A 212 -3.22 16.47 -17.46
N TRP A 213 -2.81 16.60 -16.20
CA TRP A 213 -3.69 16.69 -15.04
C TRP A 213 -4.22 18.09 -14.74
N GLN A 214 -3.75 19.11 -15.47
CA GLN A 214 -4.13 20.50 -15.27
C GLN A 214 -5.66 20.67 -15.40
N GLY A 215 -6.26 20.14 -16.47
CA GLY A 215 -7.69 20.34 -16.75
C GLY A 215 -8.03 21.82 -16.86
N ASP A 216 -9.10 22.26 -16.18
CA ASP A 216 -9.51 23.68 -16.14
C ASP A 216 -8.66 24.55 -15.18
N ALA A 217 -7.72 23.95 -14.45
CA ALA A 217 -6.86 24.71 -13.56
C ALA A 217 -5.83 25.53 -14.36
N GLN A 218 -5.61 26.80 -14.05
CA GLN A 218 -4.54 27.58 -14.68
C GLN A 218 -3.22 27.33 -13.94
N TRP A 219 -2.43 26.34 -14.35
CA TRP A 219 -1.11 26.05 -13.77
C TRP A 219 0.06 26.58 -14.61
N ASP A 220 -0.22 27.13 -15.79
CA ASP A 220 0.81 27.51 -16.78
C ASP A 220 1.84 28.53 -16.26
N GLU A 221 1.47 29.39 -15.30
CA GLU A 221 2.39 30.36 -14.67
C GLU A 221 3.10 29.82 -13.42
N ILE A 222 2.78 28.60 -12.97
CA ILE A 222 3.24 28.03 -11.69
C ILE A 222 4.26 26.90 -11.90
N TYR A 223 4.36 26.36 -13.12
CA TYR A 223 5.32 25.30 -13.41
C TYR A 223 6.76 25.81 -13.39
N PRO A 224 7.70 25.03 -12.83
CA PRO A 224 9.11 25.38 -12.90
C PRO A 224 9.60 25.32 -14.35
N THR A 225 10.45 26.27 -14.74
CA THR A 225 11.20 26.19 -15.99
C THR A 225 12.26 25.09 -15.86
N LEU A 226 12.11 24.01 -16.63
CA LEU A 226 13.08 22.92 -16.71
C LEU A 226 13.95 23.12 -17.94
N THR A 227 15.23 23.42 -17.75
CA THR A 227 16.20 23.60 -18.83
C THR A 227 17.05 22.36 -19.10
N ASN A 228 16.94 21.33 -18.26
CA ASN A 228 17.75 20.12 -18.35
C ASN A 228 16.86 18.87 -18.42
N ASP A 229 17.29 17.90 -19.23
CA ASP A 229 16.58 16.63 -19.40
C ASP A 229 16.84 15.62 -18.26
N ASN A 230 17.89 15.85 -17.48
CA ASN A 230 18.29 14.98 -16.38
C ASN A 230 17.72 15.47 -15.03
N THR A 231 17.30 14.52 -14.20
CA THR A 231 16.80 14.78 -12.84
C THR A 231 17.87 15.30 -11.89
N TYR A 232 19.14 14.91 -12.11
CA TYR A 232 20.27 15.25 -11.25
C TYR A 232 21.25 16.14 -12.01
N VAL A 233 21.11 17.44 -11.84
CA VAL A 233 22.02 18.45 -12.41
C VAL A 233 22.54 19.34 -11.29
N VAL A 234 23.79 19.82 -11.42
CA VAL A 234 24.40 20.76 -10.45
C VAL A 234 24.60 22.11 -11.16
N PRO A 235 24.02 23.22 -10.65
CA PRO A 235 23.13 23.29 -9.50
C PRO A 235 21.77 22.64 -9.79
N ALA A 236 21.12 22.11 -8.76
CA ALA A 236 19.83 21.45 -8.92
C ALA A 236 18.77 22.50 -9.28
N GLN A 237 18.01 22.22 -10.34
CA GLN A 237 16.99 23.13 -10.84
C GLN A 237 15.72 22.35 -11.21
N PRO A 238 14.55 22.77 -10.72
CA PRO A 238 14.29 23.77 -9.67
C PRO A 238 14.68 23.26 -8.26
N GLU A 239 15.05 24.17 -7.34
CA GLU A 239 15.40 23.81 -5.97
C GLU A 239 14.22 23.22 -5.19
N ARG A 240 13.10 23.97 -5.11
CA ARG A 240 11.84 23.51 -4.54
C ARG A 240 10.67 24.41 -4.92
N GLY A 241 9.46 23.90 -4.79
CA GLY A 241 8.26 24.71 -4.92
C GLY A 241 6.97 23.91 -4.83
N ARG A 242 5.85 24.61 -4.97
CA ARG A 242 4.51 24.02 -4.90
C ARG A 242 3.53 24.73 -5.83
N ALA A 243 2.63 23.96 -6.41
CA ALA A 243 1.43 24.43 -7.10
C ALA A 243 0.20 23.78 -6.46
N PHE A 244 -0.91 24.52 -6.40
CA PHE A 244 -2.11 24.11 -5.68
C PHE A 244 -3.36 24.52 -6.43
N TYR A 245 -4.34 23.63 -6.49
CA TYR A 245 -5.67 23.91 -7.00
C TYR A 245 -6.71 23.18 -6.15
N GLU A 246 -7.83 23.84 -5.88
CA GLU A 246 -8.92 23.26 -5.10
C GLU A 246 -10.26 23.82 -5.59
N ASP A 247 -11.23 22.92 -5.77
CA ASP A 247 -12.62 23.25 -6.02
C ASP A 247 -13.55 22.48 -5.05
N GLU A 248 -14.85 22.49 -5.34
CA GLU A 248 -15.87 21.81 -4.53
C GLU A 248 -15.68 20.28 -4.49
N HIS A 249 -15.09 19.69 -5.53
CA HIS A 249 -15.04 18.24 -5.75
C HIS A 249 -13.64 17.64 -5.59
N MET A 250 -12.58 18.44 -5.75
CA MET A 250 -11.21 17.95 -5.70
C MET A 250 -10.19 18.98 -5.22
N ARG A 251 -9.08 18.46 -4.70
CA ARG A 251 -7.84 19.18 -4.42
C ARG A 251 -6.71 18.52 -5.20
N LYS A 252 -5.87 19.32 -5.84
CA LYS A 252 -4.65 18.91 -6.53
C LYS A 252 -3.47 19.69 -5.94
N GLU A 253 -2.40 18.99 -5.59
CA GLU A 253 -1.19 19.58 -5.03
C GLU A 253 0.03 18.99 -5.74
N PHE A 254 0.78 19.84 -6.42
CA PHE A 254 2.04 19.46 -7.07
C PHE A 254 3.20 20.04 -6.27
N LEU A 255 4.04 19.18 -5.71
CA LEU A 255 5.24 19.52 -4.97
C LEU A 255 6.47 19.09 -5.76
N TRP A 256 7.52 19.91 -5.78
CA TRP A 256 8.81 19.53 -6.35
C TRP A 256 9.95 19.93 -5.44
N GLU A 257 10.95 19.07 -5.34
CA GLU A 257 12.21 19.28 -4.64
C GLU A 257 13.36 18.69 -5.46
N SER A 258 14.53 19.31 -5.41
CA SER A 258 15.73 18.91 -6.16
C SER A 258 16.20 17.50 -5.82
N ASP A 259 16.27 17.18 -4.53
CA ASP A 259 16.90 15.94 -4.04
C ASP A 259 15.89 14.92 -3.50
N GLY A 260 14.66 15.37 -3.17
CA GLY A 260 13.59 14.54 -2.60
C GLY A 260 12.63 13.93 -3.63
N GLY A 261 12.76 14.32 -4.90
CA GLY A 261 11.81 13.99 -5.95
C GLY A 261 10.61 14.96 -5.97
N SER A 262 9.64 14.67 -6.81
CA SER A 262 8.42 15.45 -6.96
C SER A 262 7.20 14.57 -6.77
N SER A 263 6.10 15.18 -6.35
CA SER A 263 4.82 14.47 -6.19
C SER A 263 3.65 15.29 -6.67
N LEU A 264 2.67 14.60 -7.26
CA LEU A 264 1.35 15.14 -7.58
C LEU A 264 0.33 14.38 -6.74
N THR A 265 -0.35 15.08 -5.84
CA THR A 265 -1.40 14.52 -4.98
C THR A 265 -2.76 15.02 -5.42
N ILE A 266 -3.70 14.10 -5.63
CA ILE A 266 -5.09 14.40 -5.96
C ILE A 266 -5.98 13.82 -4.88
N THR A 267 -6.81 14.65 -4.26
CA THR A 267 -7.77 14.25 -3.23
C THR A 267 -9.17 14.59 -3.71
N TRP A 268 -10.05 13.60 -3.83
CA TRP A 268 -11.45 13.80 -4.17
C TRP A 268 -12.30 13.98 -2.90
N LYS A 269 -13.30 14.87 -2.94
CA LYS A 269 -14.18 15.24 -1.83
C LYS A 269 -15.59 14.69 -1.98
#